data_AF-A0A0C3B8R2-F1
#
_entry.id   AF-A0A0C3B8R2-F1
#
_cell.length_a   1.000
_cell.length_b   1.000
_cell.length_c   1.000
_cell.angle_alpha   90.00
_cell.angle_beta   90.00
_cell.angle_gamma   90.00
#
_symmetry.space_group_name_H-M   'P 1'
#
loop_
_entity.id
_entity.type
_entity.pdbx_description
1 polymer ?
#
loop_
_entity_poly.entity_id
_entity_poly.type
_entity_poly.pdbx_seq_one_letter_code
_entity_poly.pdbx_strand_id
1 'polypeptide(L)'
;MFAIKLATLSGYKVVTVASKRNWDLVKSLGASAVFDYNDHEVVAHIQNWIREEGNGPLTQCLDTISEHGSVKKCVAALGEGGTLITL
;
A
#
# COMPACT_ATOMS: atom_id res chain seq x y z
N MET A 1 -1.83 -10.95 -4.74
CA MET A 1 -1.75 -11.80 -3.52
C MET A 1 -0.31 -12.20 -3.17
N PHE A 2 0.49 -12.71 -4.11
CA PHE A 2 1.90 -13.07 -3.85
C PHE A 2 2.82 -11.88 -3.53
N ALA A 3 2.54 -10.70 -4.10
CA ALA A 3 3.36 -9.50 -3.91
C ALA A 3 3.59 -9.12 -2.44
N ILE A 4 2.55 -9.20 -1.59
CA ILE A 4 2.66 -8.88 -0.16
C ILE A 4 3.69 -9.79 0.50
N LYS A 5 3.51 -11.11 0.34
CA LYS A 5 4.37 -12.11 0.97
C LYS A 5 5.81 -12.02 0.45
N LEU A 6 6.00 -11.82 -0.85
CA LEU A 6 7.33 -11.63 -1.44
C LEU A 6 8.02 -10.37 -0.94
N ALA A 7 7.30 -9.24 -0.86
CA ALA A 7 7.85 -7.99 -0.37
C ALA A 7 8.24 -8.10 1.11
N THR A 8 7.36 -8.65 1.95
CA THR A 8 7.67 -8.89 3.37
C THR A 8 8.88 -9.81 3.54
N LEU A 9 8.95 -10.93 2.81
CA LEU A 9 10.10 -11.85 2.86
C LEU A 9 11.39 -11.21 2.31
N SER A 10 11.27 -10.20 1.45
CA SER A 10 12.41 -9.41 0.94
C SER A 10 12.84 -8.29 1.89
N GLY A 11 12.25 -8.21 3.09
CA GLY A 11 12.61 -7.22 4.12
C GLY A 11 11.88 -5.89 4.02
N TYR A 12 10.88 -5.75 3.13
CA TYR A 12 10.08 -4.53 3.05
C TYR A 12 9.01 -4.49 4.13
N LYS A 13 8.73 -3.29 4.63
CA LYS A 13 7.55 -3.01 5.44
C LYS A 13 6.38 -2.68 4.52
N VAL A 14 5.34 -3.50 4.54
CA VAL A 14 4.27 -3.46 3.54
C VAL A 14 3.01 -2.81 4.09
N VAL A 15 2.55 -1.75 3.43
CA VAL A 15 1.19 -1.22 3.57
C VAL A 15 0.36 -1.68 2.36
N THR A 16 -0.87 -2.10 2.59
CA THR A 16 -1.77 -2.55 1.51
C THR A 16 -3.16 -1.94 1.64
N VAL A 17 -3.87 -1.88 0.52
CA VAL A 17 -5.27 -1.49 0.48
C VAL A 17 -6.12 -2.70 0.07
N ALA A 18 -7.17 -3.02 0.83
CA ALA A 18 -8.05 -4.16 0.59
C ALA A 18 -9.41 -3.98 1.27
N SER A 19 -10.45 -4.67 0.79
CA SER A 19 -11.76 -4.72 1.48
C SER A 19 -11.61 -5.35 2.86
N LYS A 20 -12.41 -4.90 3.83
CA LYS A 20 -12.40 -5.36 5.23
C LYS A 20 -12.42 -6.88 5.40
N ARG A 21 -13.21 -7.59 4.56
CA ARG A 21 -13.29 -9.06 4.57
C ARG A 21 -11.95 -9.78 4.30
N ASN A 22 -11.00 -9.09 3.68
CA ASN A 22 -9.68 -9.63 3.32
C ASN A 22 -8.57 -9.16 4.28
N TRP A 23 -8.88 -8.38 5.32
CA TRP A 23 -7.85 -7.80 6.19
C TRP A 23 -7.03 -8.86 6.90
N ASP A 24 -7.67 -9.87 7.48
CA ASP A 24 -6.98 -10.96 8.17
C ASP A 24 -6.09 -11.75 7.19
N LEU A 25 -6.59 -11.97 5.98
CA LEU A 25 -5.86 -12.63 4.92
C LEU A 25 -4.59 -11.86 4.55
N VAL A 26 -4.67 -10.56 4.23
CA VAL A 26 -3.49 -9.79 3.82
C VAL A 26 -2.51 -9.56 4.97
N LYS A 27 -2.99 -9.46 6.22
CA LYS A 27 -2.12 -9.45 7.42
C LYS A 27 -1.37 -10.76 7.57
N SER A 28 -2.04 -11.90 7.39
CA SER A 28 -1.39 -13.22 7.41
C SER A 28 -0.33 -13.40 6.31
N LEU A 29 -0.42 -12.62 5.23
CA LEU A 29 0.58 -12.60 4.16
C LEU A 29 1.78 -11.68 4.47
N GLY A 30 1.72 -10.89 5.53
CA GLY A 30 2.84 -10.05 5.98
C GLY A 30 2.61 -8.53 5.84
N ALA A 31 1.39 -8.08 5.55
CA ALA A 31 1.09 -6.65 5.57
C ALA A 31 1.19 -6.08 6.99
N SER A 32 1.99 -5.03 7.16
CA SER A 32 2.14 -4.28 8.41
C SER A 32 0.96 -3.37 8.71
N ALA A 33 0.33 -2.82 7.66
CA ALA A 33 -0.88 -2.03 7.76
C ALA A 33 -1.83 -2.32 6.58
N VAL A 34 -3.13 -2.19 6.85
CA VAL A 34 -4.19 -2.43 5.86
C VAL A 34 -5.22 -1.32 5.94
N PHE A 35 -5.57 -0.74 4.80
CA PHE A 35 -6.62 0.28 4.68
C PHE A 35 -7.72 -0.16 3.70
N ASP A 36 -8.92 0.40 3.84
CA ASP A 36 -10.05 0.11 2.97
C ASP A 36 -9.96 0.92 1.67
N TYR A 37 -10.13 0.29 0.51
CA TYR A 37 -10.07 1.01 -0.78
C TYR A 37 -11.29 1.91 -1.01
N ASN A 38 -12.41 1.64 -0.31
CA ASN A 38 -13.63 2.47 -0.35
C ASN A 38 -13.50 3.75 0.46
N ASP A 39 -12.45 3.86 1.28
CA ASP A 39 -12.17 5.07 2.02
C ASP A 39 -11.64 6.15 1.07
N HIS A 40 -12.33 7.30 1.02
CA HIS A 40 -11.92 8.43 0.21
C HIS A 40 -10.63 9.07 0.73
N GLU A 41 -10.35 8.92 2.03
CA GLU A 41 -9.15 9.44 2.71
C GLU A 41 -8.01 8.40 2.79
N VAL A 42 -8.11 7.29 2.05
CA VAL A 42 -7.13 6.18 2.10
C VAL A 42 -5.69 6.65 1.89
N VAL A 43 -5.45 7.61 1.00
CA VAL A 43 -4.12 8.16 0.74
C VAL A 43 -3.59 8.92 1.96
N ALA A 44 -4.43 9.75 2.59
CA ALA A 44 -4.06 10.49 3.79
C ALA A 44 -3.75 9.55 4.96
N HIS A 45 -4.55 8.49 5.12
CA HIS A 45 -4.31 7.45 6.13
C HIS A 45 -2.98 6.72 5.92
N ILE A 46 -2.64 6.35 4.67
CA ILE A 46 -1.34 5.74 4.35
C ILE A 46 -0.20 6.70 4.69
N GLN A 47 -0.30 7.97 4.29
CA GLN A 47 0.75 8.97 4.57
C GLN A 47 0.92 9.25 6.07
N ASN A 48 -0.17 9.31 6.84
CA ASN A 48 -0.13 9.42 8.29
C ASN A 48 0.61 8.23 8.92
N TRP A 49 0.22 7.02 8.53
CA TRP A 49 0.86 5.80 9.04
C TRP A 49 2.36 5.76 8.73
N ILE A 50 2.77 6.13 7.51
CA ILE A 50 4.20 6.21 7.15
C ILE A 50 4.96 7.18 8.08
N ARG A 51 4.39 8.37 8.31
CA ARG A 51 5.00 9.38 9.21
C ARG A 51 5.12 8.88 10.64
N GLU A 52 4.08 8.24 11.17
CA GLU A 52 4.07 7.69 12.54
C GLU A 52 5.09 6.58 12.73
N GLU A 53 5.30 5.75 11.70
CA GLU A 53 6.26 4.65 11.73
C GLU A 53 7.72 5.09 11.59
N GLY A 54 7.98 6.40 11.39
CA GLY A 54 9.33 6.97 11.28
C GLY A 54 10.11 6.53 10.05
N ASN A 55 9.45 5.90 9.09
CA ASN A 55 10.04 5.51 7.82
C ASN A 55 9.84 6.69 6.86
N GLY A 56 10.86 7.07 6.11
CA GLY A 56 10.77 8.16 5.13
C GLY A 56 9.64 7.97 4.10
N PRO A 57 9.53 8.86 3.10
CA PRO A 57 8.47 8.79 2.10
C PRO A 57 8.34 7.42 1.43
N LEU A 58 7.12 7.07 0.98
CA LEU A 58 6.89 5.83 0.24
C LEU A 58 7.68 5.84 -1.08
N THR A 59 8.59 4.89 -1.25
CA THR A 59 9.48 4.83 -2.42
C THR A 59 9.02 3.87 -3.51
N GLN A 60 8.16 2.90 -3.17
CA GLN A 60 7.71 1.85 -4.08
C GLN A 60 6.20 1.65 -3.91
N CYS A 61 5.48 1.59 -5.03
CA CYS A 61 4.07 1.27 -5.05
C CYS A 61 3.77 0.29 -6.19
N LEU A 62 2.98 -0.73 -5.89
CA LEU A 62 2.50 -1.71 -6.85
C LEU A 62 0.98 -1.56 -6.98
N ASP A 63 0.53 -1.08 -8.13
CA ASP A 63 -0.88 -1.07 -8.49
C ASP A 63 -1.23 -2.38 -9.19
N THR A 64 -2.15 -3.13 -8.60
CA THR A 64 -2.64 -4.40 -9.15
C THR A 64 -4.07 -4.31 -9.66
N ILE A 65 -4.64 -3.10 -9.74
CA ILE A 65 -6.01 -2.85 -10.19
C ILE A 65 -6.00 -2.06 -11.50
N SER A 66 -5.17 -1.03 -11.62
CA SER A 66 -4.99 -0.21 -12.84
C SER A 66 -6.27 0.48 -13.37
N GLU A 67 -7.39 0.32 -12.67
CA GLU A 67 -8.72 0.86 -12.98
C GLU A 67 -9.25 1.74 -11.84
N HIS A 68 -10.36 2.44 -12.08
CA HIS A 68 -11.08 3.22 -11.07
C HIS A 68 -10.24 4.25 -10.31
N GLY A 69 -9.20 4.78 -10.96
CA GLY A 69 -8.30 5.78 -10.36
C GLY A 69 -7.30 5.22 -9.36
N SER A 70 -7.12 3.89 -9.29
CA SER A 70 -6.07 3.22 -8.49
C SER A 70 -4.68 3.82 -8.75
N VAL A 71 -4.28 3.94 -10.02
CA VAL A 71 -3.02 4.60 -10.43
C VAL A 71 -2.86 5.99 -9.80
N LYS A 72 -3.92 6.81 -9.81
CA LYS A 72 -3.89 8.16 -9.23
C LYS A 72 -3.70 8.12 -7.71
N LYS A 73 -4.36 7.18 -7.02
CA LYS A 73 -4.19 6.97 -5.57
C LYS A 73 -2.75 6.53 -5.26
N CYS A 74 -2.17 5.64 -6.07
CA CYS A 74 -0.79 5.19 -5.92
C CYS A 74 0.22 6.32 -6.10
N VAL A 75 0.08 7.12 -7.16
CA VAL A 75 0.93 8.30 -7.40
C VAL A 75 0.81 9.31 -6.25
N ALA A 76 -0.40 9.55 -5.73
CA ALA A 76 -0.61 10.48 -4.63
C ALA A 76 -0.02 9.99 -3.29
N ALA A 77 0.11 8.67 -3.10
CA ALA A 77 0.71 8.08 -1.90
C ALA A 77 2.25 8.01 -1.98
N LEU A 78 2.83 7.98 -3.19
CA LEU A 78 4.28 7.97 -3.40
C LEU A 78 4.92 9.29 -2.99
N GLY A 79 6.11 9.22 -2.40
CA GLY A 79 6.96 10.39 -2.23
C GLY A 79 7.75 10.72 -3.48
N GLU A 80 8.45 11.86 -3.42
CA GLU A 80 9.30 12.33 -4.50
C GLU A 80 10.38 11.30 -4.87
N GLY A 81 10.56 11.06 -6.17
CA GLY A 81 11.48 10.04 -6.69
C GLY A 81 10.99 8.58 -6.52
N GLY A 82 9.76 8.38 -6.03
CA GLY A 82 9.16 7.06 -5.89
C GLY A 82 8.86 6.37 -7.24
N THR A 83 8.83 5.04 -7.22
CA THR A 83 8.53 4.21 -8.39
C THR A 83 7.13 3.61 -8.27
N LEU A 84 6.33 3.75 -9.33
CA LEU A 84 5.06 3.06 -9.51
C LEU A 84 5.22 1.93 -10.52
N ILE A 85 4.76 0.74 -10.15
CA ILE A 85 4.65 -0.44 -11.02
C ILE A 85 3.16 -0.75 -11.16
N THR A 86 2.67 -0.90 -12.38
CA THR A 86 1.27 -1.27 -12.68
C THR A 86 1.23 -2.65 -13.34
N LEU A 87 0.19 -3.44 -13.06
CA LEU A 87 -0.09 -4.71 -13.75
C LEU A 87 -1.22 -4.57 -14.76
#